data_AF-A0A1G0EAR5-F1
#
_entry.id   AF-A0A1G0EAR5-F1
#
_cell.length_a   1.000
_cell.length_b   1.000
_cell.length_c   1.000
_cell.angle_alpha   90.00
_cell.angle_beta   90.00
_cell.angle_gamma   90.00
#
_symmetry.space_group_name_H-M   'P 1'
#
loop_
_entity.id
_entity.type
_entity.pdbx_description
1 polymer ?
#
loop_
_entity_poly.entity_id
_entity_poly.type
_entity_poly.pdbx_seq_one_letter_code
_entity_poly.pdbx_strand_id
1 'polypeptide(L)'
;MHKNEFLKPRIIDVQKISATQAKVVMEPFERGYGHTLGNALRRILLSSMPGAAPTEVKMAGVLHEYATIDGVQEDVVDILLNLKGVVLRLHNVPEVVLTIKKDGHGVVTAADISGNADVEVVNPEHVIAHLTAGGKLDMQIKVEQGRGYVSATSRQVSSETRAVGHIALDASFSPVSRVSYAVESARVEQRTDLDKLVMHIETNGAIDAEQAIRNAARILVDQFSVFAALEGTEPVVEKVQAPKVDPILLRPVDDLELTPRSSNCLKAQSIHYIGDLIQYTENDLLRTPNLGRKSLNEIKQVLAEHNLSLGMKLENWPVAAA
;
A
#
# COMPACT_ATOMS: atom_id res chain seq x y z
N MET A 1 26.38 11.31 -25.55
CA MET A 1 25.62 10.77 -24.42
C MET A 1 24.33 11.57 -24.26
N HIS A 2 23.25 11.18 -24.93
CA HIS A 2 21.93 11.72 -24.60
C HIS A 2 21.43 10.98 -23.37
N LYS A 3 21.08 11.73 -22.33
CA LYS A 3 20.50 11.22 -21.09
C LYS A 3 19.30 10.33 -21.43
N ASN A 4 19.30 9.12 -20.89
CA ASN A 4 18.21 8.15 -20.97
C ASN A 4 17.04 8.59 -20.05
N GLU A 5 16.61 9.85 -20.18
CA GLU A 5 15.50 10.40 -19.41
C GLU A 5 14.19 10.05 -20.12
N PHE A 6 13.29 9.36 -19.42
CA PHE A 6 11.95 9.03 -19.90
C PHE A 6 11.22 10.30 -20.35
N LEU A 7 10.57 10.25 -21.51
CA LEU A 7 9.68 11.33 -21.94
C LEU A 7 8.51 11.45 -20.97
N LYS A 8 8.42 12.62 -20.33
CA LYS A 8 7.23 13.00 -19.57
C LYS A 8 6.20 13.56 -20.55
N PRO A 9 4.91 13.16 -20.45
CA PRO A 9 3.87 13.71 -21.30
C PRO A 9 3.79 15.22 -21.09
N ARG A 10 3.77 15.98 -22.19
CA ARG A 10 3.74 17.45 -22.17
C ARG A 10 2.35 18.00 -22.46
N ILE A 11 1.51 17.20 -23.10
CA ILE A 11 0.17 17.60 -23.54
C ILE A 11 -0.83 16.75 -22.76
N ILE A 12 -1.69 17.42 -22.00
CA ILE A 12 -2.90 16.85 -21.40
C ILE A 12 -4.04 17.63 -22.04
N ASP A 13 -4.66 17.05 -23.07
CA ASP A 13 -5.84 17.63 -23.71
C ASP A 13 -7.09 17.03 -23.06
N VAL A 14 -7.91 17.88 -22.46
CA VAL A 14 -9.15 17.51 -21.78
C VAL A 14 -10.31 18.07 -22.59
N GLN A 15 -10.95 17.20 -23.37
CA GLN A 15 -12.12 17.53 -24.16
C GLN A 15 -13.37 17.21 -23.36
N LYS A 16 -14.06 18.25 -22.88
CA LYS A 16 -15.37 18.10 -22.22
C LYS A 16 -16.43 17.82 -23.29
N ILE A 17 -17.00 16.62 -23.28
CA ILE A 17 -18.07 16.21 -24.21
C ILE A 17 -19.42 16.69 -23.63
N SER A 18 -19.61 16.53 -22.33
CA SER A 18 -20.76 17.01 -21.57
C SER A 18 -20.34 17.40 -20.14
N ALA A 19 -21.30 17.83 -19.31
CA ALA A 19 -21.05 18.07 -17.88
C ALA A 19 -20.63 16.81 -17.11
N THR A 20 -21.00 15.62 -17.59
CA THR A 20 -20.73 14.34 -16.94
C THR A 20 -19.68 13.50 -17.66
N GLN A 21 -19.37 13.81 -18.94
CA GLN A 21 -18.47 13.04 -19.78
C GLN A 21 -17.30 13.88 -20.29
N ALA A 22 -16.09 13.34 -20.16
CA ALA A 22 -14.90 13.92 -20.76
C ALA A 22 -14.03 12.86 -21.44
N LYS A 23 -13.33 13.31 -22.48
CA LYS A 23 -12.26 12.58 -23.14
C LYS A 23 -10.94 13.24 -22.79
N VAL A 24 -10.01 12.47 -22.25
CA VAL A 24 -8.67 12.95 -21.88
C VAL A 24 -7.62 12.24 -22.69
N VAL A 25 -6.76 13.04 -23.32
CA VAL A 25 -5.70 12.58 -24.19
C VAL A 25 -4.37 13.01 -23.59
N MET A 26 -3.47 12.06 -23.40
CA MET A 26 -2.14 12.28 -22.85
C MET A 26 -1.09 11.71 -23.78
N GLU A 27 -0.17 12.57 -24.23
CA GLU A 27 0.95 12.22 -25.11
C GLU A 27 2.15 13.18 -24.94
N PRO A 28 3.38 12.74 -25.27
CA PRO A 28 3.79 11.35 -25.56
C PRO A 28 4.15 10.55 -24.31
N PHE A 29 3.93 9.24 -24.36
CA PHE A 29 4.47 8.27 -23.40
C PHE A 29 5.51 7.36 -24.06
N GLU A 30 6.46 6.86 -23.27
CA GLU A 30 7.30 5.75 -23.71
C GLU A 30 6.46 4.49 -23.93
N ARG A 31 6.95 3.61 -24.79
CA ARG A 31 6.26 2.36 -25.14
C ARG A 31 5.91 1.54 -23.89
N GLY A 32 4.64 1.15 -23.77
CA GLY A 32 4.10 0.36 -22.66
C GLY A 32 3.63 1.17 -21.45
N TYR A 33 4.02 2.44 -21.34
CA TYR A 33 3.54 3.30 -20.25
C TYR A 33 2.06 3.67 -20.42
N GLY A 34 1.56 3.74 -21.67
CA GLY A 34 0.13 4.00 -21.92
C GLY A 34 -0.77 2.96 -21.27
N HIS A 35 -0.42 1.67 -21.38
CA HIS A 35 -1.18 0.59 -20.75
C HIS A 35 -1.05 0.60 -19.22
N THR A 36 0.16 0.81 -18.71
CA THR A 36 0.43 0.83 -17.26
C THR A 36 -0.36 1.95 -16.58
N LEU A 37 -0.23 3.18 -17.08
CA LEU A 37 -0.90 4.35 -16.52
C LEU A 37 -2.40 4.33 -16.77
N GLY A 38 -2.84 3.94 -17.97
CA GLY A 38 -4.27 3.84 -18.31
C GLY A 38 -5.01 2.87 -17.39
N ASN A 39 -4.43 1.69 -17.15
CA ASN A 39 -5.01 0.71 -16.24
C ASN A 39 -4.97 1.18 -14.77
N ALA A 40 -3.87 1.79 -14.32
CA ALA A 40 -3.74 2.30 -12.96
C ALA A 40 -4.77 3.41 -12.67
N LEU A 41 -4.87 4.41 -13.54
CA LEU A 41 -5.83 5.51 -13.41
C LEU A 41 -7.26 5.00 -13.47
N ARG A 42 -7.58 4.08 -14.39
CA ARG A 42 -8.91 3.45 -14.47
C ARG A 42 -9.31 2.77 -13.16
N ARG A 43 -8.39 2.03 -12.53
CA ARG A 43 -8.66 1.36 -11.25
C ARG A 43 -8.94 2.36 -10.13
N ILE A 44 -8.15 3.42 -10.03
CA ILE A 44 -8.33 4.44 -8.99
C ILE A 44 -9.65 5.19 -9.19
N LEU A 45 -9.96 5.59 -10.42
CA LEU A 45 -11.20 6.29 -10.76
C LEU A 45 -12.45 5.48 -10.37
N LEU A 46 -12.43 4.15 -10.55
CA LEU A 46 -13.57 3.29 -10.22
C LEU A 46 -13.63 2.85 -8.74
N SER A 47 -12.50 2.86 -8.03
CA SER A 47 -12.41 2.25 -6.69
C SER A 47 -12.21 3.23 -5.54
N SER A 48 -11.42 4.29 -5.74
CA SER A 48 -10.85 5.09 -4.64
C SER A 48 -11.30 6.54 -4.64
N MET A 49 -12.17 6.90 -5.57
CA MET A 49 -12.71 8.25 -5.64
C MET A 49 -13.61 8.53 -4.42
N PRO A 50 -13.41 9.68 -3.74
CA PRO A 50 -14.28 10.08 -2.66
C PRO A 50 -15.64 10.50 -3.24
N GLY A 51 -16.71 10.11 -2.56
CA GLY A 51 -18.05 10.56 -2.85
C GLY A 51 -18.98 10.33 -1.67
N ALA A 52 -20.26 10.62 -1.86
CA ALA A 52 -21.29 10.52 -0.83
C ALA A 52 -22.41 9.59 -1.28
N ALA A 53 -22.96 8.82 -0.33
CA ALA A 53 -24.04 7.89 -0.60
C ALA A 53 -24.97 7.76 0.62
N PRO A 54 -26.25 7.46 0.42
CA PRO A 54 -27.17 7.11 1.51
C PRO A 54 -26.74 5.78 2.14
N THR A 55 -26.64 5.75 3.46
CA THR A 55 -26.15 4.61 4.23
C THR A 55 -27.23 3.96 5.08
N GLU A 56 -28.12 4.76 5.66
CA GLU A 56 -29.23 4.30 6.48
C GLU A 56 -30.49 5.09 6.16
N VAL A 57 -31.65 4.45 6.27
CA VAL A 57 -32.95 5.08 6.09
C VAL A 57 -33.86 4.67 7.23
N LYS A 58 -34.59 5.65 7.77
CA LYS A 58 -35.64 5.46 8.76
C LYS A 58 -36.92 6.06 8.20
N MET A 59 -37.96 5.23 8.04
CA MET A 59 -39.25 5.68 7.53
C MET A 59 -40.31 5.61 8.63
N ALA A 60 -41.27 6.53 8.63
CA ALA A 60 -42.37 6.50 9.57
C ALA A 60 -43.27 5.29 9.33
N GLY A 61 -43.52 4.49 10.38
CA GLY A 61 -44.42 3.33 10.31
C GLY A 61 -43.82 2.07 9.68
N VAL A 62 -42.55 2.10 9.25
CA VAL A 62 -41.85 0.95 8.64
C VAL A 62 -40.88 0.33 9.63
N LEU A 63 -41.01 -0.97 9.87
CA LEU A 63 -40.13 -1.73 10.76
C LEU A 63 -39.01 -2.46 10.02
N HIS A 64 -39.26 -2.86 8.77
CA HIS A 64 -38.35 -3.66 7.95
C HIS A 64 -38.52 -3.33 6.45
N GLU A 65 -37.52 -3.71 5.65
CA GLU A 65 -37.43 -3.43 4.20
C GLU A 65 -38.53 -4.05 3.33
N TYR A 66 -39.16 -5.14 3.76
CA TYR A 66 -40.23 -5.82 3.01
C TYR A 66 -41.64 -5.28 3.29
N ALA A 67 -41.75 -4.16 4.00
CA ALA A 67 -43.05 -3.57 4.30
C ALA A 67 -43.58 -2.77 3.11
N THR A 68 -44.89 -2.55 3.11
CA THR A 68 -45.56 -1.60 2.21
C THR A 68 -46.01 -0.39 3.01
N ILE A 69 -46.08 0.78 2.38
CA ILE A 69 -46.55 2.02 3.00
C ILE A 69 -47.91 2.34 2.39
N ASP A 70 -48.93 2.50 3.23
CA ASP A 70 -50.27 2.87 2.77
C ASP A 70 -50.24 4.26 2.12
N GLY A 71 -50.81 4.35 0.92
CA GLY A 71 -50.80 5.58 0.13
C GLY A 71 -49.55 5.83 -0.72
N VAL A 72 -48.58 4.91 -0.75
CA VAL A 72 -47.42 4.93 -1.68
C VAL A 72 -47.58 3.81 -2.71
N GLN A 73 -47.23 4.07 -3.97
CA GLN A 73 -47.39 3.09 -5.04
C GLN A 73 -46.29 2.02 -5.03
N GLU A 74 -45.07 2.40 -4.67
CA GLU A 74 -43.89 1.52 -4.59
C GLU A 74 -43.75 0.82 -3.24
N ASP A 75 -43.12 -0.36 -3.25
CA ASP A 75 -42.71 -1.06 -2.04
C ASP A 75 -41.47 -0.39 -1.43
N VAL A 76 -41.23 -0.62 -0.13
CA VAL A 76 -40.07 -0.04 0.56
C VAL A 76 -38.75 -0.44 -0.12
N VAL A 77 -38.63 -1.65 -0.65
CA VAL A 77 -37.44 -2.10 -1.42
C VAL A 77 -37.18 -1.22 -2.65
N ASP A 78 -38.24 -0.88 -3.38
CA ASP A 78 -38.13 -0.06 -4.59
C ASP A 78 -37.75 1.39 -4.24
N ILE A 79 -38.33 1.94 -3.16
CA ILE A 79 -37.95 3.26 -2.62
C ILE A 79 -36.47 3.27 -2.24
N LEU A 80 -36.00 2.23 -1.54
CA LEU A 80 -34.60 2.09 -1.14
C LEU A 80 -33.66 1.96 -2.35
N LEU A 81 -34.09 1.28 -3.42
CA LEU A 81 -33.34 1.19 -4.67
C LEU A 81 -33.28 2.53 -5.39
N ASN A 82 -34.39 3.26 -5.47
CA ASN A 82 -34.45 4.58 -6.07
C ASN A 82 -33.60 5.59 -5.30
N LEU A 83 -33.55 5.49 -3.97
CA LEU A 83 -32.67 6.31 -3.13
C LEU A 83 -31.19 6.11 -3.45
N LYS A 84 -30.76 4.90 -3.80
CA LYS A 84 -29.37 4.65 -4.26
C LYS A 84 -29.03 5.38 -5.57
N GLY A 85 -30.04 5.78 -6.35
CA GLY A 85 -29.87 6.57 -7.58
C GLY A 85 -29.72 8.08 -7.36
N VAL A 86 -29.97 8.58 -6.14
CA VAL A 86 -29.81 10.01 -5.82
C VAL A 86 -28.32 10.34 -5.71
N VAL A 87 -27.91 11.37 -6.44
CA VAL A 87 -26.53 11.86 -6.47
C VAL A 87 -26.41 13.06 -5.55
N LEU A 88 -25.59 12.89 -4.51
CA LEU A 88 -25.39 13.88 -3.46
C LEU A 88 -23.94 14.34 -3.43
N ARG A 89 -23.74 15.63 -3.17
CA ARG A 89 -22.43 16.22 -2.88
C ARG A 89 -22.46 16.80 -1.48
N LEU A 90 -21.59 16.30 -0.61
CA LEU A 90 -21.39 16.79 0.74
C LEU A 90 -20.20 17.74 0.79
N HIS A 91 -20.40 18.92 1.39
CA HIS A 91 -19.37 19.94 1.58
C HIS A 91 -18.89 19.92 3.04
N ASN A 92 -17.60 19.64 3.27
CA ASN A 92 -16.93 19.75 4.58
C ASN A 92 -17.53 18.96 5.78
N VAL A 93 -18.47 18.03 5.55
CA VAL A 93 -19.04 17.16 6.60
C VAL A 93 -18.90 15.68 6.23
N PRO A 94 -18.50 14.80 7.18
CA PRO A 94 -18.36 13.38 6.92
C PRO A 94 -19.70 12.64 6.90
N GLU A 95 -20.70 13.12 7.62
CA GLU A 95 -22.05 12.55 7.68
C GLU A 95 -23.12 13.63 7.87
N VAL A 96 -24.33 13.37 7.39
CA VAL A 96 -25.49 14.25 7.54
C VAL A 96 -26.79 13.44 7.50
N VAL A 97 -27.82 13.92 8.18
CA VAL A 97 -29.17 13.34 8.12
C VAL A 97 -30.07 14.29 7.35
N LEU A 98 -30.65 13.81 6.26
CA LEU A 98 -31.62 14.51 5.42
C LEU A 98 -33.02 13.99 5.71
N THR A 99 -34.03 14.81 5.42
CA THR A 99 -35.42 14.43 5.66
C THR A 99 -36.25 14.67 4.40
N ILE A 100 -37.13 13.74 4.07
CA ILE A 100 -38.17 13.93 3.05
C ILE A 100 -39.51 13.93 3.76
N LYS A 101 -40.30 14.99 3.56
CA LYS A 101 -41.68 15.09 4.04
C LYS A 101 -42.57 15.54 2.90
N LYS A 102 -43.45 14.65 2.44
CA LYS A 102 -44.41 14.96 1.37
C LYS A 102 -45.77 14.36 1.69
N ASP A 103 -46.80 15.18 1.52
CA ASP A 103 -48.20 14.84 1.76
C ASP A 103 -49.02 15.10 0.49
N GLY A 104 -49.98 14.23 0.21
CA GLY A 104 -50.92 14.39 -0.89
C GLY A 104 -50.47 13.74 -2.20
N HIS A 105 -51.35 13.74 -3.19
CA HIS A 105 -51.10 13.07 -4.47
C HIS A 105 -49.97 13.76 -5.26
N GLY A 106 -48.99 12.99 -5.72
CA GLY A 106 -47.91 13.50 -6.57
C GLY A 106 -46.65 12.65 -6.54
N VAL A 107 -45.67 13.03 -7.36
CA VAL A 107 -44.36 12.36 -7.45
C VAL A 107 -43.42 12.92 -6.39
N VAL A 108 -42.76 12.06 -5.62
CA VAL A 108 -41.66 12.40 -4.71
C VAL A 108 -40.36 12.35 -5.51
N THR A 109 -39.67 13.48 -5.57
CA THR A 109 -38.41 13.65 -6.30
C THR A 109 -37.27 13.98 -5.34
N ALA A 110 -36.03 13.87 -5.81
CA ALA A 110 -34.86 14.26 -5.03
C ALA A 110 -34.85 15.75 -4.66
N ALA A 111 -35.56 16.61 -5.42
CA ALA A 111 -35.77 18.00 -5.07
C ALA A 111 -36.58 18.21 -3.77
N ASP A 112 -37.40 17.24 -3.36
CA ASP A 112 -38.19 17.31 -2.12
C ASP A 112 -37.36 16.97 -0.87
N ILE A 113 -36.08 16.64 -1.03
CA ILE A 113 -35.16 16.38 0.07
C ILE A 113 -34.85 17.69 0.79
N SER A 114 -35.29 17.78 2.05
CA SER A 114 -34.89 18.86 2.95
C SER A 114 -33.49 18.57 3.48
N GLY A 115 -32.51 19.32 2.98
CA GLY A 115 -31.11 19.23 3.36
C GLY A 115 -30.62 20.40 4.23
N ASN A 116 -29.48 20.19 4.87
CA ASN A 116 -28.68 21.28 5.44
C ASN A 116 -27.92 22.01 4.33
N ALA A 117 -27.44 23.23 4.60
CA ALA A 117 -26.68 24.04 3.63
C ALA A 117 -25.42 23.37 3.09
N ASP A 118 -24.91 22.33 3.79
CA ASP A 118 -23.71 21.58 3.43
C ASP A 118 -23.96 20.44 2.41
N VAL A 119 -25.20 20.29 1.93
CA VAL A 119 -25.61 19.21 1.04
C VAL A 119 -26.20 19.75 -0.25
N GLU A 120 -25.67 19.30 -1.37
CA GLU A 120 -26.14 19.65 -2.70
C GLU A 120 -26.67 18.38 -3.39
N VAL A 121 -27.93 18.43 -3.83
CA VAL A 121 -28.55 17.40 -4.66
C VAL A 121 -28.25 17.71 -6.12
N VAL A 122 -27.53 16.82 -6.79
CA VAL A 122 -27.03 17.06 -8.16
C VAL A 122 -28.10 16.74 -9.22
N ASN A 123 -28.94 15.73 -8.96
CA ASN A 123 -30.02 15.29 -9.85
C ASN A 123 -31.41 15.50 -9.20
N PRO A 124 -31.88 16.75 -9.04
CA PRO A 124 -33.14 17.06 -8.36
C PRO A 124 -34.38 16.42 -9.02
N GLU A 125 -34.31 16.15 -10.32
CA GLU A 125 -35.37 15.51 -11.12
C GLU A 125 -35.54 14.00 -10.86
N HIS A 126 -34.61 13.38 -10.12
CA HIS A 126 -34.65 11.93 -9.88
C HIS A 126 -35.87 11.55 -9.05
N VAL A 127 -36.64 10.59 -9.54
CA VAL A 127 -37.88 10.13 -8.90
C VAL A 127 -37.55 9.09 -7.83
N ILE A 128 -38.15 9.26 -6.65
CA ILE A 128 -37.98 8.37 -5.50
C ILE A 128 -39.21 7.47 -5.34
N ALA A 129 -40.41 8.05 -5.37
CA ALA A 129 -41.67 7.35 -5.16
C ALA A 129 -42.87 8.13 -5.73
N HIS A 130 -44.03 7.50 -5.83
CA HIS A 130 -45.30 8.09 -6.22
C HIS A 130 -46.35 7.96 -5.10
N LEU A 131 -46.96 9.08 -4.73
CA LEU A 131 -48.00 9.15 -3.70
C LEU A 131 -49.39 9.13 -4.33
N THR A 132 -50.27 8.29 -3.79
CA THR A 132 -51.70 8.26 -4.15
C THR A 132 -52.48 9.33 -3.36
N ALA A 133 -53.79 9.44 -3.63
CA ALA A 133 -54.63 10.45 -2.98
C ALA A 133 -54.71 10.22 -1.46
N GLY A 134 -54.14 11.14 -0.68
CA GLY A 134 -54.08 11.05 0.78
C GLY A 134 -52.84 10.33 1.33
N GLY A 135 -51.94 9.87 0.44
CA GLY A 135 -50.67 9.26 0.82
C GLY A 135 -49.72 10.25 1.49
N LYS A 136 -48.89 9.71 2.39
CA LYS A 136 -47.90 10.48 3.15
C LYS A 136 -46.58 9.71 3.20
N LEU A 137 -45.49 10.42 2.97
CA LEU A 137 -44.14 9.87 3.11
C LEU A 137 -43.31 10.79 3.99
N ASP A 138 -42.88 10.24 5.14
CA ASP A 138 -41.92 10.85 6.05
C ASP A 138 -40.77 9.87 6.26
N MET A 139 -39.57 10.28 5.84
CA MET A 139 -38.37 9.49 6.03
C MET A 139 -37.13 10.34 6.29
N GLN A 140 -36.22 9.79 7.07
CA GLN A 140 -34.90 10.31 7.37
C GLN A 140 -33.85 9.45 6.67
N ILE A 141 -32.93 10.10 5.97
CA ILE A 141 -31.87 9.46 5.19
C ILE A 141 -30.55 9.91 5.78
N LYS A 142 -29.76 8.96 6.30
CA LYS A 142 -28.38 9.21 6.69
C LYS A 142 -27.50 9.10 5.44
N VAL A 143 -26.68 10.10 5.19
CA VAL A 143 -25.75 10.17 4.07
C VAL A 143 -24.35 10.34 4.64
N GLU A 144 -23.41 9.53 4.15
CA GLU A 144 -22.02 9.56 4.61
C GLU A 144 -21.09 9.78 3.41
N GLN A 145 -19.93 10.36 3.68
CA GLN A 145 -18.81 10.35 2.76
C GLN A 145 -18.01 9.05 2.90
N GLY A 146 -17.61 8.48 1.77
CA GLY A 146 -16.86 7.24 1.74
C GLY A 146 -16.10 7.07 0.44
N ARG A 147 -15.60 5.86 0.22
CA ARG A 147 -14.89 5.47 -1.01
C ARG A 147 -15.34 4.08 -1.43
N GLY A 148 -15.43 3.89 -2.75
CA GLY A 148 -15.77 2.59 -3.33
C GLY A 148 -17.15 2.11 -2.94
N TYR A 149 -17.27 0.82 -2.68
CA TYR A 149 -18.52 0.14 -2.33
C TYR A 149 -18.40 -0.51 -0.96
N VAL A 150 -19.40 -0.30 -0.11
CA VAL A 150 -19.50 -0.91 1.21
C VAL A 150 -20.89 -1.51 1.37
N SER A 151 -20.98 -2.83 1.56
CA SER A 151 -22.26 -3.50 1.79
C SER A 151 -22.85 -3.15 3.15
N ALA A 152 -24.17 -3.24 3.28
CA ALA A 152 -24.88 -3.02 4.54
C ALA A 152 -24.42 -4.00 5.64
N THR A 153 -24.06 -5.23 5.24
CA THR A 153 -23.63 -6.31 6.15
C THR A 153 -22.22 -6.11 6.68
N SER A 154 -21.29 -5.56 5.90
CA SER A 154 -19.92 -5.32 6.36
C SER A 154 -19.83 -4.09 7.26
N ARG A 155 -20.74 -3.14 7.06
CA ARG A 155 -20.86 -1.89 7.80
C ARG A 155 -21.57 -2.10 9.15
N GLN A 156 -21.34 -3.22 9.85
CA GLN A 156 -21.92 -3.51 11.16
C GLN A 156 -21.59 -2.38 12.15
N VAL A 157 -22.45 -1.36 12.15
CA VAL A 157 -22.61 -0.41 13.24
C VAL A 157 -22.95 -1.27 14.44
N SER A 158 -22.14 -1.16 15.49
CA SER A 158 -22.29 -1.88 16.75
C SER A 158 -23.76 -2.13 17.08
N SER A 159 -24.16 -3.41 17.10
CA SER A 159 -25.54 -3.89 17.20
C SER A 159 -26.32 -3.37 18.41
N GLU A 160 -25.63 -2.74 19.36
CA GLU A 160 -26.21 -2.19 20.60
C GLU A 160 -26.94 -0.85 20.41
N THR A 161 -26.78 -0.18 19.26
CA THR A 161 -27.36 1.18 19.03
C THR A 161 -28.42 1.24 17.93
N ARG A 162 -28.72 0.13 17.23
CA ARG A 162 -29.76 0.14 16.19
C ARG A 162 -31.14 0.13 16.81
N ALA A 163 -31.72 1.32 16.92
CA ALA A 163 -33.14 1.47 17.23
C ALA A 163 -33.99 0.75 16.16
N VAL A 164 -35.11 0.17 16.59
CA VAL A 164 -36.06 -0.50 15.69
C VAL A 164 -36.54 0.48 14.60
N GLY A 165 -36.59 0.03 13.34
CA GLY A 165 -37.00 0.84 12.18
C GLY A 165 -35.87 1.53 11.42
N HIS A 166 -34.59 1.30 11.79
CA HIS A 166 -33.43 1.72 10.98
C HIS A 166 -33.07 0.64 9.96
N ILE A 167 -33.21 0.95 8.68
CA ILE A 167 -32.87 0.06 7.57
C ILE A 167 -31.50 0.47 7.03
N ALA A 168 -30.55 -0.47 7.02
CA ALA A 168 -29.22 -0.25 6.48
C ALA A 168 -29.20 -0.53 4.97
N LEU A 169 -28.60 0.37 4.20
CA LEU A 169 -28.45 0.25 2.75
C LEU A 169 -27.01 0.02 2.36
N ASP A 170 -26.76 -0.72 1.28
CA ASP A 170 -25.44 -0.72 0.64
C ASP A 170 -25.12 0.66 0.08
N ALA A 171 -23.89 1.10 0.28
CA ALA A 171 -23.45 2.44 -0.07
C ALA A 171 -22.42 2.35 -1.19
N SER A 172 -22.78 2.93 -2.33
CA SER A 172 -21.89 3.12 -3.47
C SER A 172 -21.43 4.56 -3.49
N PHE A 173 -20.24 4.81 -2.95
CA PHE A 173 -19.66 6.16 -2.85
C PHE A 173 -18.96 6.61 -4.14
N SER A 174 -18.85 5.76 -5.16
CA SER A 174 -18.12 6.10 -6.38
C SER A 174 -18.89 7.13 -7.23
N PRO A 175 -18.33 8.33 -7.48
CA PRO A 175 -18.94 9.31 -8.37
C PRO A 175 -18.68 9.02 -9.86
N VAL A 176 -17.84 8.03 -10.16
CA VAL A 176 -17.48 7.63 -11.54
C VAL A 176 -18.24 6.35 -11.88
N SER A 177 -19.04 6.41 -12.95
CA SER A 177 -19.87 5.29 -13.40
C SER A 177 -19.15 4.42 -14.43
N ARG A 178 -18.40 5.03 -15.35
CA ARG A 178 -17.72 4.31 -16.43
C ARG A 178 -16.39 4.96 -16.81
N VAL A 179 -15.39 4.11 -16.99
CA VAL A 179 -14.07 4.50 -17.51
C VAL A 179 -13.61 3.48 -18.55
N SER A 180 -13.31 3.96 -19.74
CA SER A 180 -12.61 3.20 -20.78
C SER A 180 -11.32 3.91 -21.17
N TYR A 181 -10.33 3.13 -21.62
CA TYR A 181 -9.09 3.68 -22.15
C TYR A 181 -8.67 2.91 -23.39
N ALA A 182 -8.00 3.60 -24.29
CA ALA A 182 -7.35 3.07 -25.47
C ALA A 182 -5.91 3.62 -25.54
N VAL A 183 -5.00 2.81 -26.07
CA VAL A 183 -3.62 3.21 -26.32
C VAL A 183 -3.41 3.21 -27.83
N GLU A 184 -3.02 4.35 -28.37
CA GLU A 184 -2.73 4.57 -29.79
C GLU A 184 -1.24 4.88 -29.96
N SER A 185 -0.70 4.77 -31.18
CA SER A 185 0.68 5.17 -31.46
C SER A 185 0.78 6.68 -31.66
N ALA A 186 1.64 7.33 -30.89
CA ALA A 186 2.00 8.73 -31.05
C ALA A 186 3.25 8.86 -31.94
N ARG A 187 3.22 9.85 -32.84
CA ARG A 187 4.41 10.29 -33.56
C ARG A 187 4.87 11.63 -33.02
N VAL A 188 6.10 11.68 -32.51
CA VAL A 188 6.75 12.93 -32.10
C VAL A 188 8.06 13.04 -32.86
N GLU A 189 8.13 14.04 -33.74
CA GLU A 189 9.26 14.27 -34.63
C GLU A 189 9.59 13.04 -35.51
N GLN A 190 10.75 12.42 -35.28
CA GLN A 190 11.25 11.24 -35.98
C GLN A 190 10.87 9.93 -35.26
N ARG A 191 10.38 9.98 -34.01
CA ARG A 191 9.98 8.79 -33.23
C ARG A 191 8.50 8.46 -33.46
N THR A 192 8.22 7.20 -33.79
CA THR A 192 6.87 6.68 -34.08
C THR A 192 6.45 5.56 -33.12
N ASP A 193 7.29 5.21 -32.16
CA ASP A 193 7.15 4.09 -31.22
C ASP A 193 6.65 4.53 -29.84
N LEU A 194 6.10 5.75 -29.75
CA LEU A 194 5.57 6.33 -28.52
C LEU A 194 4.09 5.98 -28.36
N ASP A 195 3.62 5.96 -27.11
CA ASP A 195 2.24 5.70 -26.76
C ASP A 195 1.46 7.01 -26.59
N LYS A 196 0.20 7.00 -27.03
CA LYS A 196 -0.84 7.99 -26.74
C LYS A 196 -1.93 7.34 -25.94
N LEU A 197 -2.22 7.86 -24.75
CA LEU A 197 -3.29 7.36 -23.90
C LEU A 197 -4.55 8.20 -24.11
N VAL A 198 -5.64 7.56 -24.52
CA VAL A 198 -6.97 8.16 -24.66
C VAL A 198 -7.88 7.54 -23.61
N MET A 199 -8.42 8.34 -22.70
CA MET A 199 -9.36 7.91 -21.66
C MET A 199 -10.71 8.57 -21.85
N HIS A 200 -11.78 7.79 -21.80
CA HIS A 200 -13.14 8.29 -21.72
C HIS A 200 -13.69 8.05 -20.32
N ILE A 201 -14.19 9.11 -19.70
CA ILE A 201 -14.65 9.11 -18.31
C ILE A 201 -16.07 9.63 -18.28
N GLU A 202 -16.90 8.92 -17.53
CA GLU A 202 -18.29 9.25 -17.27
C GLU A 202 -18.52 9.27 -15.76
N THR A 203 -19.02 10.40 -15.30
CA THR A 203 -19.33 10.69 -13.90
C THR A 203 -20.84 10.82 -13.71
N ASN A 204 -21.30 10.79 -12.46
CA ASN A 204 -22.68 11.06 -12.11
C ASN A 204 -22.98 12.56 -11.89
N GLY A 205 -22.02 13.45 -12.20
CA GLY A 205 -22.15 14.90 -11.99
C GLY A 205 -21.72 15.38 -10.59
N ALA A 206 -21.52 14.49 -9.61
CA ALA A 206 -21.00 14.87 -8.29
C ALA A 206 -19.58 15.42 -8.35
N ILE A 207 -18.80 15.04 -9.37
CA ILE A 207 -17.47 15.57 -9.64
C ILE A 207 -17.32 15.81 -11.14
N ASP A 208 -16.65 16.89 -11.54
CA ASP A 208 -16.27 17.09 -12.93
C ASP A 208 -15.23 16.03 -13.36
N ALA A 209 -15.33 15.52 -14.58
CA ALA A 209 -14.47 14.46 -15.07
C ALA A 209 -12.99 14.89 -15.14
N GLU A 210 -12.72 16.17 -15.41
CA GLU A 210 -11.37 16.74 -15.33
C GLU A 210 -10.80 16.66 -13.91
N GLN A 211 -11.60 17.08 -12.93
CA GLN A 211 -11.21 17.06 -11.53
C GLN A 211 -11.06 15.62 -11.01
N ALA A 212 -11.88 14.69 -11.51
CA ALA A 212 -11.77 13.27 -11.19
C ALA A 212 -10.40 12.70 -11.57
N ILE A 213 -9.89 13.01 -12.77
CA ILE A 213 -8.55 12.57 -13.20
C ILE A 213 -7.46 13.18 -12.33
N ARG A 214 -7.55 14.48 -12.05
CA ARG A 214 -6.55 15.16 -11.21
C ARG A 214 -6.45 14.52 -9.83
N ASN A 215 -7.61 14.22 -9.23
CA ASN A 215 -7.69 13.54 -7.95
C ASN A 215 -7.13 12.11 -8.04
N ALA A 216 -7.47 11.36 -9.09
CA ALA A 216 -6.95 10.01 -9.30
C ALA A 216 -5.43 9.98 -9.48
N ALA A 217 -4.87 10.93 -10.23
CA ALA A 217 -3.42 11.08 -10.40
C ALA A 217 -2.73 11.43 -9.08
N ARG A 218 -3.32 12.31 -8.26
CA ARG A 218 -2.81 12.63 -6.92
C ARG A 218 -2.78 11.40 -6.02
N ILE A 219 -3.87 10.63 -5.97
CA ILE A 219 -3.94 9.37 -5.21
C ILE A 219 -2.83 8.41 -5.68
N LEU A 220 -2.63 8.29 -7.00
CA LEU A 220 -1.59 7.42 -7.55
C LEU A 220 -0.18 7.85 -7.09
N VAL A 221 0.13 9.15 -7.18
CA VAL A 221 1.41 9.71 -6.75
C VAL A 221 1.63 9.52 -5.26
N ASP A 222 0.60 9.77 -4.44
CA ASP A 222 0.67 9.58 -2.99
C ASP A 222 0.97 8.12 -2.63
N GLN A 223 0.36 7.15 -3.32
CA GLN A 223 0.66 5.73 -3.13
C GLN A 223 2.08 5.36 -3.58
N PHE A 224 2.57 5.93 -4.70
CA PHE A 224 3.93 5.68 -5.18
C PHE A 224 5.01 6.37 -4.34
N SER A 225 4.67 7.43 -3.59
CA SER A 225 5.63 8.14 -2.74
C SER A 225 6.26 7.23 -1.67
N VAL A 226 5.51 6.25 -1.18
CA VAL A 226 6.00 5.24 -0.24
C VAL A 226 7.08 4.36 -0.89
N PHE A 227 6.89 4.00 -2.17
CA PHE A 227 7.89 3.22 -2.91
C PHE A 227 9.14 4.03 -3.24
N ALA A 228 8.97 5.32 -3.56
CA ALA A 228 10.10 6.21 -3.77
C ALA A 228 10.92 6.41 -2.48
N ALA A 229 10.25 6.41 -1.32
CA ALA A 229 10.90 6.50 -0.02
C ALA A 229 11.57 5.20 0.47
N LEU A 230 11.37 4.07 -0.22
CA LEU A 230 12.09 2.80 0.07
C LEU A 230 13.56 2.83 -0.37
N GLU A 231 14.03 3.93 -0.98
CA GLU A 231 15.45 4.23 -1.19
C GLU A 231 16.16 4.39 0.17
N GLY A 232 16.42 3.28 0.85
CA GLY A 232 17.01 3.26 2.18
C GLY A 232 17.10 1.88 2.84
N THR A 233 16.37 0.88 2.37
CA THR A 233 16.70 -0.51 2.72
C THR A 233 17.86 -0.92 1.82
N GLU A 234 19.09 -0.63 2.24
CA GLU A 234 20.25 -1.36 1.73
C GLU A 234 19.86 -2.85 1.71
N PRO A 235 20.18 -3.60 0.63
CA PRO A 235 20.04 -5.04 0.71
C PRO A 235 20.75 -5.43 2.00
N VAL A 236 20.07 -6.15 2.88
CA VAL A 236 20.76 -6.89 3.93
C VAL A 236 21.61 -7.88 3.16
N VAL A 237 22.77 -7.43 2.71
CA VAL A 237 23.88 -8.28 2.39
C VAL A 237 24.10 -8.93 3.74
N GLU A 238 23.60 -10.15 3.89
CA GLU A 238 24.10 -11.05 4.90
C GLU A 238 25.61 -11.02 4.67
N LYS A 239 26.30 -10.18 5.43
CA LYS A 239 27.73 -10.30 5.61
C LYS A 239 27.85 -11.68 6.20
N VAL A 240 28.16 -12.64 5.34
CA VAL A 240 28.71 -13.93 5.76
C VAL A 240 29.79 -13.54 6.75
N GLN A 241 29.48 -13.74 8.03
CA GLN A 241 30.39 -13.35 9.09
C GLN A 241 31.65 -14.18 8.85
N ALA A 242 32.70 -13.55 8.33
CA ALA A 242 34.02 -14.15 8.38
C ALA A 242 34.24 -14.50 9.86
N PRO A 243 34.56 -15.76 10.19
CA PRO A 243 34.71 -16.16 11.57
C PRO A 243 35.73 -15.24 12.22
N LYS A 244 35.35 -14.59 13.33
CA LYS A 244 36.26 -13.81 14.18
C LYS A 244 37.28 -14.79 14.75
N VAL A 245 38.36 -15.00 14.01
CA VAL A 245 39.57 -15.61 14.55
C VAL A 245 40.24 -14.53 15.38
N ASP A 246 40.48 -14.81 16.67
CA ASP A 246 41.07 -13.82 17.56
C ASP A 246 42.43 -13.36 17.00
N PRO A 247 42.69 -12.04 16.92
CA PRO A 247 43.89 -11.49 16.28
C PRO A 247 45.20 -11.89 16.97
N ILE A 248 45.13 -12.47 18.17
CA ILE A 248 46.28 -13.03 18.88
C ILE A 248 46.78 -14.34 18.26
N LEU A 249 45.89 -15.14 17.66
CA LEU A 249 46.25 -16.44 17.08
C LEU A 249 47.10 -16.29 15.82
N LEU A 250 46.91 -15.18 15.08
CA LEU A 250 47.65 -14.83 13.86
C LEU A 250 49.02 -14.20 14.12
N ARG A 251 49.43 -14.04 15.39
CA ARG A 251 50.75 -13.51 15.72
C ARG A 251 51.83 -14.58 15.55
N PRO A 252 53.05 -14.20 15.12
CA PRO A 252 54.19 -15.11 15.08
C PRO A 252 54.59 -15.59 16.47
N VAL A 253 55.13 -16.81 16.55
CA VAL A 253 55.65 -17.39 17.80
C VAL A 253 56.84 -16.58 18.37
N ASP A 254 57.52 -15.80 17.54
CA ASP A 254 58.64 -14.94 17.97
C ASP A 254 58.22 -13.81 18.93
N ASP A 255 56.96 -13.38 18.86
CA ASP A 255 56.42 -12.32 19.71
C ASP A 255 56.15 -12.80 21.15
N LEU A 256 56.23 -14.10 21.43
CA LEU A 256 56.00 -14.70 22.75
C LEU A 256 57.24 -14.65 23.68
N GLU A 257 58.27 -13.86 23.34
CA GLU A 257 59.47 -13.65 24.18
C GLU A 257 60.11 -14.94 24.74
N LEU A 258 60.01 -16.05 24.00
CA LEU A 258 60.57 -17.35 24.39
C LEU A 258 62.10 -17.34 24.33
N THR A 259 62.75 -18.20 25.11
CA THR A 259 64.20 -18.39 25.00
C THR A 259 64.61 -18.75 23.55
N PRO A 260 65.81 -18.35 23.09
CA PRO A 260 66.29 -18.63 21.74
C PRO A 260 66.27 -20.12 21.38
N ARG A 261 66.41 -20.99 22.39
CA ARG A 261 66.33 -22.44 22.22
C ARG A 261 64.90 -22.89 21.90
N SER A 262 63.91 -22.40 22.62
CA SER A 262 62.50 -22.77 22.46
C SER A 262 61.94 -22.23 21.13
N SER A 263 62.20 -20.97 20.75
CA SER A 263 61.77 -20.42 19.45
C SER A 263 62.41 -21.14 18.25
N ASN A 264 63.72 -21.42 18.29
CA ASN A 264 64.39 -22.13 17.19
C ASN A 264 63.93 -23.58 17.05
N CYS A 265 63.56 -24.27 18.14
CA CYS A 265 63.00 -25.61 18.08
C CYS A 265 61.61 -25.62 17.43
N LEU A 266 60.76 -24.63 17.73
CA LEU A 266 59.41 -24.50 17.15
C LEU A 266 59.48 -24.17 15.66
N LYS A 267 60.38 -23.27 15.25
CA LYS A 267 60.62 -22.97 13.82
C LYS A 267 61.14 -24.17 13.04
N ALA A 268 61.99 -24.99 13.64
CA ALA A 268 62.51 -26.20 13.01
C ALA A 268 61.43 -27.28 12.76
N GLN A 269 60.25 -27.15 13.38
CA GLN A 269 59.07 -27.99 13.14
C GLN A 269 57.99 -27.26 12.33
N SER A 270 58.35 -26.16 11.65
CA SER A 270 57.41 -25.36 10.85
C SER A 270 56.24 -24.75 11.63
N ILE A 271 56.38 -24.56 12.95
CA ILE A 271 55.37 -23.88 13.78
C ILE A 271 55.70 -22.39 13.80
N HIS A 272 54.94 -21.61 13.02
CA HIS A 272 55.22 -20.18 12.81
C HIS A 272 54.26 -19.26 13.55
N TYR A 273 53.01 -19.67 13.74
CA TYR A 273 51.97 -18.86 14.39
C TYR A 273 51.52 -19.46 15.73
N ILE A 274 51.01 -18.60 16.61
CA ILE A 274 50.46 -19.02 17.92
C ILE A 274 49.28 -19.98 17.74
N GLY A 275 48.43 -19.75 16.74
CA GLY A 275 47.31 -20.65 16.41
C GLY A 275 47.74 -22.05 16.01
N ASP A 276 48.93 -22.22 15.42
CA ASP A 276 49.49 -23.54 15.11
C ASP A 276 49.98 -24.24 16.37
N LEU A 277 50.69 -23.51 17.25
CA LEU A 277 51.27 -24.03 18.49
C LEU A 277 50.22 -24.60 19.45
N ILE A 278 49.09 -23.92 19.59
CA ILE A 278 47.98 -24.29 20.50
C ILE A 278 47.35 -25.64 20.13
N GLN A 279 47.41 -26.03 18.85
CA GLN A 279 46.80 -27.28 18.39
C GLN A 279 47.63 -28.52 18.73
N TYR A 280 48.92 -28.34 19.04
CA TYR A 280 49.79 -29.45 19.44
C TYR A 280 49.56 -29.83 20.90
N THR A 281 49.57 -31.13 21.17
CA THR A 281 49.56 -31.63 22.54
C THR A 281 50.96 -31.60 23.14
N GLU A 282 51.03 -31.62 24.46
CA GLU A 282 52.30 -31.66 25.20
C GLU A 282 53.18 -32.85 24.79
N ASN A 283 52.54 -33.99 24.52
CA ASN A 283 53.23 -35.21 24.10
C ASN A 283 53.82 -35.07 22.70
N ASP A 284 53.19 -34.31 21.81
CA ASP A 284 53.68 -34.09 20.45
C ASP A 284 54.91 -33.16 20.47
N LEU A 285 54.87 -32.10 21.29
CA LEU A 285 56.01 -31.20 21.47
C LEU A 285 57.22 -31.90 22.10
N LEU A 286 57.01 -32.84 23.02
CA LEU A 286 58.09 -33.64 23.63
C LEU A 286 58.77 -34.62 22.66
N ARG A 287 58.14 -34.94 21.52
CA ARG A 287 58.73 -35.81 20.48
C ARG A 287 59.64 -35.02 19.53
N THR A 288 59.56 -33.69 19.55
CA THR A 288 60.41 -32.81 18.75
C THR A 288 61.88 -32.90 19.18
N PRO A 289 62.83 -33.07 18.24
CA PRO A 289 64.25 -33.11 18.56
C PRO A 289 64.70 -31.80 19.24
N ASN A 290 65.48 -31.92 20.31
CA ASN A 290 66.06 -30.82 21.08
C ASN A 290 65.11 -29.99 21.98
N LEU A 291 63.81 -30.32 22.04
CA LEU A 291 62.87 -29.73 22.99
C LEU A 291 62.86 -30.51 24.32
N GLY A 292 63.32 -29.89 25.41
CA GLY A 292 63.40 -30.50 26.73
C GLY A 292 62.24 -30.10 27.66
N ARG A 293 62.10 -30.81 28.79
CA ARG A 293 61.06 -30.53 29.82
C ARG A 293 61.07 -29.08 30.34
N LYS A 294 62.25 -28.43 30.38
CA LYS A 294 62.37 -27.01 30.79
C LYS A 294 61.75 -26.06 29.76
N SER A 295 62.03 -26.27 28.47
CA SER A 295 61.44 -25.49 27.36
C SER A 295 59.93 -25.71 27.23
N LEU A 296 59.43 -26.93 27.49
CA LEU A 296 57.99 -27.18 27.49
C LEU A 296 57.27 -26.41 28.60
N ASN A 297 57.82 -26.37 29.80
CA ASN A 297 57.22 -25.64 30.91
C ASN A 297 57.23 -24.11 30.67
N GLU A 298 58.29 -23.60 30.05
CA GLU A 298 58.38 -22.21 29.61
C GLU A 298 57.27 -21.85 28.61
N ILE A 299 57.07 -22.68 27.57
CA ILE A 299 56.00 -22.48 26.57
C ILE A 299 54.61 -22.48 27.23
N LYS A 300 54.36 -23.39 28.18
CA LYS A 300 53.08 -23.43 28.91
C LYS A 300 52.85 -22.18 29.75
N GLN A 301 53.88 -21.69 30.42
CA GLN A 301 53.77 -20.52 31.29
C GLN A 301 53.42 -19.27 30.46
N VAL A 302 54.13 -19.05 29.36
CA VAL A 302 53.89 -17.91 28.47
C VAL A 302 52.53 -18.00 27.77
N LEU A 303 52.12 -19.20 27.32
CA LEU A 303 50.77 -19.37 26.77
C LEU A 303 49.68 -19.07 27.82
N ALA A 304 49.90 -19.48 29.08
CA ALA A 304 48.96 -19.20 30.16
C ALA A 304 48.87 -17.70 30.48
N GLU A 305 49.95 -16.93 30.38
CA GLU A 305 49.94 -15.46 30.50
C GLU A 305 49.03 -14.80 29.44
N HIS A 306 48.90 -15.42 28.27
CA HIS A 306 48.01 -15.00 27.20
C HIS A 306 46.63 -15.67 27.21
N ASN A 307 46.28 -16.39 28.29
CA ASN A 307 45.04 -17.18 28.44
C ASN A 307 44.85 -18.30 27.40
N LEU A 308 45.94 -18.85 26.88
CA LEU A 308 45.95 -19.93 25.89
C LEU A 308 46.50 -21.22 26.52
N SER A 309 46.06 -22.37 26.03
CA SER A 309 46.51 -23.68 26.51
C SER A 309 46.86 -24.62 25.36
N LEU A 310 47.71 -25.60 25.62
CA LEU A 310 48.10 -26.60 24.62
C LEU A 310 46.97 -27.64 24.43
N GLY A 311 46.70 -28.01 23.19
CA GLY A 311 45.68 -28.99 22.80
C GLY A 311 44.30 -28.42 22.51
N MET A 312 44.14 -27.09 22.33
CA MET A 312 42.86 -26.53 21.89
C MET A 312 42.66 -26.75 20.39
N LYS A 313 41.49 -27.24 19.99
CA LYS A 313 41.14 -27.45 18.57
C LYS A 313 40.43 -26.20 18.04
N LEU A 314 41.00 -25.59 17.01
CA LEU A 314 40.40 -24.45 16.30
C LEU A 314 39.70 -24.97 15.05
N GLU A 315 38.37 -24.89 14.99
CA GLU A 315 37.58 -25.48 13.89
C GLU A 315 37.71 -24.73 12.55
N ASN A 316 38.11 -23.45 12.57
CA ASN A 316 38.23 -22.59 11.37
C ASN A 316 39.62 -21.94 11.22
N TRP A 317 40.68 -22.57 11.73
CA TRP A 317 42.05 -22.06 11.55
C TRP A 317 42.53 -22.38 10.13
N PRO A 318 43.04 -21.39 9.36
CA PRO A 318 43.63 -21.66 8.06
C PRO A 318 44.92 -22.41 8.30
N VAL A 319 44.84 -23.73 8.33
CA VAL A 319 45.99 -24.62 8.41
C VAL A 319 46.91 -24.22 7.27
N ALA A 320 48.12 -23.73 7.58
CA ALA A 320 49.17 -23.63 6.59
C ALA A 320 49.48 -25.07 6.15
N ALA A 321 48.84 -25.49 5.07
CA ALA A 321 49.18 -26.73 4.39
C ALA A 321 50.58 -26.56 3.81
N ALA A 322 51.57 -27.15 4.48
CA ALA A 322 52.82 -27.64 3.90
C ALA A 322 53.43 -28.70 4.82
#